data_AF-A0A090PAG9-F1
#
_entry.id   AF-A0A090PAG9-F1
#
_cell.length_a   1.000
_cell.length_b   1.000
_cell.length_c   1.000
_cell.angle_alpha   90.00
_cell.angle_beta   90.00
_cell.angle_gamma   90.00
#
_symmetry.space_group_name_H-M   'P 1'
#
loop_
_entity.id
_entity.type
_entity.pdbx_description
1 polymer ?
#
loop_
_entity_poly.entity_id
_entity_poly.type
_entity_poly.pdbx_seq_one_letter_code
_entity_poly.pdbx_strand_id
1 'polypeptide(L)'
;MSKENAVLNELTELKSKFDRVMDKLTLTDMDLTVISAEYGQLKKLVKSRLDELQQAAAMNVDEQNYLLPALREVHLHCVARGNTQNRQTLSDSLGDAQDYLSHYLSQKR
;
A
#
# COMPACT_ATOMS: atom_id res chain seq x y z
N MET A 1 0.68 -9.89 -22.19
CA MET A 1 1.13 -8.82 -21.29
C MET A 1 2.53 -9.18 -20.79
N SER A 2 3.53 -8.32 -21.00
CA SER A 2 4.87 -8.53 -20.45
C SER A 2 4.85 -8.46 -18.92
N LYS A 3 5.71 -9.24 -18.25
CA LYS A 3 5.86 -9.23 -16.77
C LYS A 3 6.23 -7.84 -16.22
N GLU A 4 6.88 -7.00 -17.03
CA GLU A 4 7.20 -5.61 -16.67
C GLU A 4 5.95 -4.76 -16.37
N ASN A 5 4.90 -4.93 -17.17
CA ASN A 5 3.63 -4.23 -16.93
C ASN A 5 2.89 -4.76 -15.70
N ALA A 6 3.17 -6.00 -15.25
CA ALA A 6 2.48 -6.57 -14.10
C ALA A 6 2.84 -5.85 -12.79
N VAL A 7 4.12 -5.56 -12.56
CA VAL A 7 4.56 -4.81 -11.36
C VAL A 7 4.03 -3.38 -11.36
N LEU A 8 4.04 -2.71 -12.53
CA LEU A 8 3.51 -1.34 -12.64
C LEU A 8 2.01 -1.31 -12.34
N ASN A 9 1.25 -2.27 -12.90
CA ASN A 9 -0.18 -2.41 -12.63
C ASN A 9 -0.43 -2.70 -11.15
N GLU A 10 0.34 -3.59 -10.53
CA GLU A 10 0.18 -3.96 -9.12
C GLU A 10 0.42 -2.77 -8.19
N LEU A 11 1.50 -2.02 -8.41
CA LEU A 11 1.77 -0.78 -7.65
C LEU A 11 0.68 0.27 -7.86
N THR A 12 0.18 0.42 -9.09
CA THR A 12 -0.90 1.36 -9.42
C THR A 12 -2.21 0.98 -8.75
N GLU A 13 -2.57 -0.30 -8.77
CA GLU A 13 -3.76 -0.83 -8.10
C GLU A 13 -3.67 -0.66 -6.58
N LEU A 14 -2.50 -0.96 -5.99
CA LEU A 14 -2.28 -0.79 -4.56
C LEU A 14 -2.39 0.69 -4.17
N LYS A 15 -1.76 1.58 -4.93
CA LYS A 15 -1.88 3.02 -4.69
C LYS A 15 -3.33 3.49 -4.77
N SER A 16 -4.05 3.07 -5.81
CA SER A 16 -5.47 3.42 -6.00
C SER A 16 -6.35 2.96 -4.83
N LYS A 17 -6.03 1.81 -4.21
CA LYS A 17 -6.72 1.33 -3.01
C LYS A 17 -6.43 2.24 -1.81
N PHE A 18 -5.18 2.65 -1.60
CA PHE A 18 -4.82 3.60 -0.54
C PHE A 18 -5.46 4.98 -0.77
N ASP A 19 -5.43 5.49 -2.00
CA ASP A 19 -6.10 6.74 -2.40
C ASP A 19 -7.58 6.71 -2.05
N ARG A 20 -8.28 5.63 -2.38
CA ARG A 20 -9.71 5.48 -2.06
C ARG A 20 -9.99 5.50 -0.56
N VAL A 21 -9.11 4.93 0.26
CA VAL A 21 -9.27 4.96 1.72
C VAL A 21 -8.97 6.36 2.27
N MET A 22 -7.99 7.06 1.71
CA MET A 22 -7.72 8.46 2.03
C MET A 22 -8.91 9.35 1.66
N ASP A 23 -9.48 9.20 0.47
CA ASP A 23 -10.66 9.96 0.04
C ASP A 23 -11.81 9.78 1.03
N LYS A 24 -12.09 8.53 1.44
CA LYS A 24 -13.10 8.25 2.49
C LYS A 24 -12.77 8.92 3.81
N LEU A 25 -11.49 9.00 4.19
CA LEU A 25 -11.04 9.68 5.41
C LEU A 25 -11.21 11.19 5.34
N THR A 26 -11.16 11.79 4.15
CA THR A 26 -11.43 13.23 3.98
C THR A 26 -12.91 13.58 4.06
N LEU A 27 -13.79 12.62 3.78
CA LEU A 27 -15.24 12.79 3.93
C LEU A 27 -15.63 12.85 5.42
N THR A 28 -16.43 13.84 5.77
CA THR A 28 -16.74 14.17 7.17
C THR A 28 -17.73 13.19 7.80
N ASP A 29 -18.60 12.57 6.99
CA ASP A 29 -19.72 11.73 7.46
C ASP A 29 -19.40 10.23 7.55
N MET A 30 -18.18 9.82 7.20
CA MET A 30 -17.79 8.41 7.21
C MET A 30 -17.33 7.97 8.61
N ASP A 31 -17.80 6.78 9.03
CA ASP A 31 -17.39 6.16 10.28
C ASP A 31 -15.91 5.75 10.23
N LEU A 32 -15.10 6.33 11.11
CA LEU A 32 -13.67 6.07 11.22
C LEU A 32 -13.36 4.61 11.53
N THR A 33 -14.28 3.89 12.21
CA THR A 33 -14.15 2.45 12.46
C THR A 33 -14.16 1.67 11.16
N VAL A 34 -15.04 2.02 10.23
CA VAL A 34 -15.13 1.38 8.92
C VAL A 34 -13.87 1.68 8.11
N ILE A 35 -13.43 2.95 8.09
CA ILE A 35 -12.23 3.36 7.34
C ILE A 35 -10.97 2.69 7.89
N SER A 36 -10.81 2.65 9.22
CA SER A 36 -9.67 2.00 9.86
C SER A 36 -9.64 0.49 9.60
N ALA A 37 -10.81 -0.16 9.53
CA ALA A 37 -10.93 -1.57 9.18
C ALA A 37 -10.51 -1.83 7.72
N GLU A 38 -10.95 -1.00 6.77
CA GLU A 38 -10.52 -1.09 5.37
C GLU A 38 -9.01 -0.92 5.23
N TYR A 39 -8.44 0.10 5.88
CA TYR A 39 -7.00 0.29 5.95
C TYR A 39 -6.28 -0.95 6.55
N GLY A 40 -6.85 -1.53 7.62
CA GLY A 40 -6.34 -2.76 8.23
C GLY A 40 -6.28 -3.93 7.24
N GLN A 41 -7.25 -4.04 6.33
CA GLN A 41 -7.22 -5.05 5.26
C GLN A 41 -6.14 -4.75 4.22
N LEU A 42 -5.93 -3.49 3.85
CA LEU A 42 -4.83 -3.11 2.96
C LEU A 42 -3.47 -3.46 3.54
N LYS A 43 -3.24 -3.20 4.84
CA LYS A 43 -2.00 -3.63 5.51
C LYS A 43 -1.78 -5.13 5.46
N LYS A 44 -2.85 -5.92 5.64
CA LYS A 44 -2.77 -7.39 5.54
C LYS A 44 -2.44 -7.83 4.12
N LEU A 45 -3.03 -7.19 3.11
CA LEU A 45 -2.72 -7.47 1.71
C LEU A 45 -1.26 -7.17 1.40
N VAL A 46 -0.75 -5.99 1.80
CA VAL A 46 0.66 -5.62 1.63
C VAL A 46 1.58 -6.64 2.30
N LYS A 47 1.27 -7.02 3.54
CA LYS A 47 2.06 -8.02 4.27
C LYS A 47 2.04 -9.39 3.57
N SER A 48 0.87 -9.89 3.21
CA SER A 48 0.73 -11.19 2.53
C SER A 48 1.54 -11.21 1.25
N ARG A 49 1.44 -10.14 0.46
CA ARG A 49 2.16 -10.03 -0.81
C ARG A 49 3.68 -9.90 -0.61
N LEU A 50 4.10 -9.18 0.43
CA LEU A 50 5.51 -9.09 0.83
C LEU A 50 6.05 -10.48 1.22
N ASP A 51 5.32 -11.22 2.05
CA ASP A 51 5.70 -12.55 2.52
C ASP A 51 5.78 -13.55 1.34
N GLU A 52 4.85 -13.46 0.37
CA GLU A 52 4.89 -14.24 -0.88
C GLU A 52 6.15 -13.97 -1.70
N LEU A 53 6.50 -12.70 -1.92
CA LEU A 53 7.69 -12.32 -2.69
C LEU A 53 8.99 -12.71 -1.98
N GLN A 54 9.02 -12.65 -0.66
CA GLN A 54 10.18 -13.08 0.13
C GLN A 54 10.39 -14.60 0.08
N GLN A 55 9.32 -15.38 -0.07
CA GLN A 55 9.37 -16.84 -0.16
C GLN A 55 9.46 -17.36 -1.60
N ALA A 56 9.27 -16.50 -2.60
CA ALA A 56 9.32 -16.88 -4.00
C ALA A 56 10.71 -17.41 -4.38
N ALA A 57 10.76 -18.64 -4.88
CA ALA A 57 12.01 -19.27 -5.34
C ALA A 57 12.63 -18.57 -6.55
N ALA A 58 11.81 -17.88 -7.34
CA ALA A 58 12.24 -17.07 -8.47
C ALA A 58 11.41 -15.79 -8.52
N MET A 59 12.07 -14.66 -8.31
CA MET A 59 11.53 -13.31 -8.42
C MET A 59 12.13 -12.64 -9.64
N ASN A 60 11.33 -11.91 -10.40
CA ASN A 60 11.84 -11.18 -11.56
C ASN A 60 12.55 -9.88 -11.13
N VAL A 61 13.36 -9.31 -12.02
CA VAL A 61 14.19 -8.12 -11.72
C VAL A 61 13.34 -6.94 -11.28
N ASP A 62 12.15 -6.75 -11.85
CA ASP A 62 11.26 -5.65 -11.48
C ASP A 62 10.59 -5.86 -10.13
N GLU A 63 10.21 -7.10 -9.82
CA GLU A 63 9.69 -7.44 -8.51
C GLU A 63 10.76 -7.18 -7.44
N GLN A 64 12.01 -7.54 -7.73
CA GLN A 64 13.13 -7.33 -6.82
C GLN A 64 13.48 -5.85 -6.63
N ASN A 65 13.46 -5.06 -7.70
CA ASN A 65 13.93 -3.68 -7.69
C ASN A 65 12.85 -2.64 -7.37
N TYR A 66 11.56 -2.95 -7.62
CA TYR A 66 10.46 -2.00 -7.43
C TYR A 66 9.39 -2.53 -6.48
N LEU A 67 8.83 -3.72 -6.73
CA LEU A 67 7.67 -4.20 -5.96
C LEU A 67 8.03 -4.53 -4.51
N LEU A 68 9.07 -5.35 -4.31
CA LEU A 68 9.55 -5.77 -3.01
C LEU A 68 9.96 -4.57 -2.12
N PRO A 69 10.79 -3.62 -2.58
CA PRO A 69 11.14 -2.48 -1.75
C PRO A 69 9.92 -1.57 -1.50
N ALA A 70 9.03 -1.35 -2.47
CA ALA A 70 7.79 -0.60 -2.23
C ALA A 70 6.93 -1.22 -1.12
N LEU A 71 6.71 -2.54 -1.17
CA LEU A 71 5.91 -3.22 -0.15
C LEU A 71 6.59 -3.23 1.23
N ARG A 72 7.93 -3.27 1.28
CA ARG A 72 8.68 -3.15 2.54
C ARG A 72 8.52 -1.77 3.16
N GLU A 73 8.68 -0.71 2.39
CA GLU A 73 8.52 0.66 2.86
C GLU A 73 7.08 0.89 3.35
N VAL A 74 6.08 0.50 2.56
CA VAL A 74 4.67 0.58 2.96
C VAL A 74 4.43 -0.22 4.24
N HIS A 75 4.94 -1.45 4.35
CA HIS A 75 4.77 -2.26 5.55
C HIS A 75 5.41 -1.64 6.81
N LEU A 76 6.60 -1.05 6.66
CA LEU A 76 7.37 -0.47 7.75
C LEU A 76 6.80 0.87 8.24
N HIS A 77 6.34 1.71 7.32
CA HIS A 77 5.93 3.09 7.61
C HIS A 77 4.43 3.27 7.81
N CYS A 78 3.58 2.36 7.31
CA CYS A 78 2.15 2.36 7.60
C CYS A 78 1.87 1.88 9.04
N VAL A 79 2.13 2.72 10.04
CA VAL A 79 2.14 2.32 11.46
C VAL A 79 0.77 2.29 12.14
N ALA A 80 -0.25 2.93 11.56
CA ALA A 80 -1.58 2.95 12.16
C ALA A 80 -2.14 1.54 12.41
N ARG A 81 -2.93 1.40 13.48
CA ARG A 81 -3.64 0.15 13.82
C ARG A 81 -4.92 0.06 12.99
N GLY A 82 -5.31 -1.13 12.56
CA GLY A 82 -6.53 -1.38 11.77
C GLY A 82 -7.86 -1.15 12.51
N ASN A 83 -7.82 -0.64 13.74
CA ASN A 83 -8.97 -0.23 14.54
C ASN A 83 -8.71 1.12 15.22
N THR A 84 -7.78 1.91 14.68
CA THR A 84 -7.45 3.23 15.24
C THR A 84 -8.67 4.14 15.18
N GLN A 85 -8.91 4.84 16.30
CA GLN A 85 -9.88 5.93 16.37
C GLN A 85 -9.19 7.30 16.24
N ASN A 86 -7.87 7.31 16.01
CA ASN A 86 -7.12 8.53 15.73
C ASN A 86 -7.08 8.78 14.22
N ARG A 87 -7.88 9.76 13.76
CA ARG A 87 -7.96 10.18 12.36
C ARG A 87 -6.62 10.70 11.84
N GLN A 88 -5.87 11.46 12.64
CA GLN A 88 -4.57 12.00 12.23
C GLN A 88 -3.58 10.87 11.96
N THR A 89 -3.43 9.93 12.90
CA THR A 89 -2.53 8.78 12.73
C THR A 89 -2.90 7.93 11.52
N LEU A 90 -4.19 7.75 11.25
CA LEU A 90 -4.64 7.04 10.06
C LEU A 90 -4.30 7.80 8.78
N SER A 91 -4.52 9.12 8.78
CA SER A 91 -4.18 10.00 7.66
C SER A 91 -2.69 9.96 7.37
N ASP A 92 -1.84 10.12 8.39
CA ASP A 92 -0.38 10.11 8.24
C ASP A 92 0.09 8.79 7.63
N SER A 93 -0.38 7.66 8.16
CA SER A 93 -0.02 6.34 7.61
C SER A 93 -0.54 6.08 6.20
N LEU A 94 -1.72 6.60 5.84
CA LEU A 94 -2.21 6.52 4.46
C LEU A 94 -1.35 7.39 3.53
N GLY A 95 -0.98 8.59 3.97
CA GLY A 95 -0.09 9.49 3.24
C GLY A 95 1.28 8.85 2.97
N ASP A 96 1.90 8.28 4.01
CA ASP A 96 3.16 7.54 3.86
C ASP A 96 3.04 6.45 2.78
N ALA A 97 1.96 5.64 2.83
CA ALA A 97 1.72 4.60 1.83
C ALA A 97 1.68 5.16 0.41
N GLN A 98 0.94 6.25 0.21
CA GLN A 98 0.77 6.89 -1.09
C GLN A 98 2.09 7.47 -1.61
N ASP A 99 2.89 8.07 -0.75
CA ASP A 99 4.17 8.67 -1.10
C ASP A 99 5.18 7.61 -1.53
N TYR A 100 5.32 6.53 -0.76
CA TYR A 100 6.21 5.42 -1.14
C TYR A 100 5.77 4.77 -2.46
N LEU A 101 4.47 4.49 -2.62
CA LEU A 101 3.97 3.89 -3.86
C LEU A 101 4.18 4.83 -5.06
N SER A 102 3.96 6.13 -4.88
CA SER A 102 4.22 7.14 -5.93
C SER A 102 5.69 7.22 -6.30
N HIS A 103 6.58 7.14 -5.31
CA HIS A 103 8.02 7.13 -5.52
C HIS A 103 8.43 5.97 -6.43
N TYR A 104 8.07 4.73 -6.11
CA TYR A 104 8.42 3.57 -6.93
C TYR A 104 7.71 3.56 -8.30
N LEU A 105 6.46 4.06 -8.39
CA LEU A 105 5.79 4.25 -9.68
C LEU A 105 6.54 5.26 -10.57
N SER A 106 7.08 6.33 -9.98
CA SER A 106 7.83 7.36 -10.73
C SER A 106 9.18 6.86 -11.24
N GLN A 107 9.85 5.97 -10.49
CA GLN A 107 11.11 5.37 -10.91
C GLN A 107 10.96 4.39 -12.08
N LYS A 108 9.77 3.81 -12.25
CA LYS A 108 9.47 2.82 -13.29
C LYS A 108 8.87 3.42 -14.57
N ARG A 109 8.45 4.70 -14.55
CA ARG A 109 7.94 5.43 -15.72
C ARG A 109 9.06 5.82 -16.68
#